data_AF-A0A9D7IBA9-F1
#
_entry.id   AF-A0A9D7IBA9-F1
#
_cell.length_a   1.000
_cell.length_b   1.000
_cell.length_c   1.000
_cell.angle_alpha   90.00
_cell.angle_beta   90.00
_cell.angle_gamma   90.00
#
_symmetry.space_group_name_H-M   'P 1'
#
loop_
_entity.id
_entity.type
_entity.pdbx_description
1 polymer ?
#
loop_
_entity_poly.entity_id
_entity_poly.type
_entity_poly.pdbx_seq_one_letter_code
_entity_poly.pdbx_strand_id
1 'polypeptide(L)'
;MKSILVGSFLFLFAISFATAQEKPSNEMEAFYQNAMSQINVRHMNWIKSIAKEANEKNLSIDEIKKKAADYTTSQDLSESSQEFLIGLVGKLVQGDQKSKIAQLQSALNTLKNQKNKLINTIAELEDKRKPVTKVHLDSVRLLSVQSREFVAKINSNTSEPAKVASRNNTVRMAKTETINQQVTQTAIDGQVFQLKKDLDSMSETGESMSLRLQMYMDRYSKYMSTISNIFKKFSETSNAIIQNLK
;
A
#
# COMPACT_ATOMS: atom_id res chain seq x y z
N MET A 1 10.29 25.83 47.55
CA MET A 1 11.26 25.37 46.53
C MET A 1 11.20 23.84 46.46
N LYS A 2 10.46 23.28 45.50
CA LYS A 2 10.47 21.84 45.18
C LYS A 2 10.36 21.74 43.66
N SER A 3 11.47 21.47 43.01
CA SER A 3 11.58 21.34 41.56
C SER A 3 11.14 19.95 41.13
N ILE A 4 10.11 19.89 40.29
CA ILE A 4 9.59 18.67 39.68
C ILE A 4 10.47 18.34 38.47
N LEU A 5 11.20 17.24 38.57
CA LEU A 5 12.04 16.67 37.53
C LEU A 5 11.21 15.65 36.73
N VAL A 6 10.49 16.11 35.71
CA VAL A 6 9.82 15.25 34.72
C VAL A 6 10.69 15.28 33.46
N GLY A 7 11.65 14.36 33.41
CA GLY A 7 12.60 14.24 32.31
C GLY A 7 12.32 12.99 31.48
N SER A 8 11.96 13.21 30.22
CA SER A 8 12.27 12.39 29.04
C SER A 8 12.28 10.86 29.21
N PHE A 9 11.14 10.24 28.89
CA PHE A 9 11.06 8.82 28.58
C PHE A 9 10.22 8.61 27.31
N LEU A 10 10.74 9.08 26.16
CA LEU A 10 10.01 8.96 24.89
C LEU A 10 10.97 8.98 23.68
N PHE A 11 12.01 8.13 23.71
CA PHE A 11 12.82 7.87 22.51
C PHE A 11 13.53 6.52 22.67
N LEU A 12 13.09 5.51 21.91
CA LEU A 12 13.84 4.33 21.41
C LEU A 12 12.91 3.13 21.18
N PHE A 13 12.07 3.22 20.14
CA PHE A 13 11.53 2.01 19.49
C PHE A 13 11.53 2.21 17.97
N ALA A 14 12.73 2.38 17.43
CA ALA A 14 13.01 2.23 16.01
C ALA A 14 13.86 0.97 15.81
N ILE A 15 13.33 -0.19 16.20
CA ILE A 15 13.93 -1.47 15.82
C ILE A 15 13.62 -1.64 14.33
N SER A 16 14.56 -1.21 13.50
CA SER A 16 14.57 -1.50 12.07
C SER A 16 14.84 -2.99 11.91
N PHE A 17 13.80 -3.81 11.93
CA PHE A 17 13.86 -5.18 11.41
C PHE A 17 13.97 -5.11 9.88
N ALA A 18 15.14 -4.69 9.39
CA ALA A 18 15.57 -5.02 8.05
C ALA A 18 16.02 -6.48 8.09
N THR A 19 15.06 -7.41 8.12
CA THR A 19 15.36 -8.77 7.67
C THR A 19 15.73 -8.60 6.20
N ALA A 20 17.01 -8.77 5.88
CA ALA A 20 17.45 -8.92 4.51
C ALA A 20 16.74 -10.16 3.98
N GLN A 21 15.54 -9.97 3.40
CA GLN A 21 14.91 -11.00 2.60
C GLN A 21 15.91 -11.27 1.48
N GLU A 22 16.64 -12.37 1.57
CA GLU A 22 17.48 -12.85 0.48
C GLU A 22 16.60 -12.88 -0.75
N LYS A 23 16.91 -11.98 -1.69
CA LYS A 23 16.23 -11.95 -2.97
C LYS A 23 16.41 -13.35 -3.54
N PRO A 24 15.31 -14.05 -3.93
CA PRO A 24 15.44 -15.40 -4.45
C PRO A 24 16.49 -15.39 -5.57
N SER A 25 17.44 -16.33 -5.51
CA SER A 25 18.51 -16.40 -6.51
C SER A 25 17.88 -16.51 -7.91
N ASN A 26 18.56 -15.98 -8.92
CA ASN A 26 18.10 -16.10 -10.31
C ASN A 26 17.85 -17.58 -10.70
N GLU A 27 18.56 -18.51 -10.08
CA GLU A 27 18.38 -19.95 -10.24
C GLU A 27 17.04 -20.45 -9.70
N MET A 28 16.59 -19.98 -8.53
CA MET A 28 15.26 -20.32 -7.98
C MET A 28 14.13 -19.80 -8.88
N GLU A 29 14.32 -18.64 -9.49
CA GLU A 29 13.34 -18.07 -10.42
C GLU A 29 13.27 -18.88 -11.73
N ALA A 30 14.43 -19.28 -12.28
CA ALA A 30 14.51 -20.14 -13.45
C ALA A 30 13.92 -21.54 -13.19
N PHE A 31 14.22 -22.14 -12.03
CA PHE A 31 13.63 -23.40 -11.60
C PHE A 31 12.10 -23.31 -11.53
N TYR A 32 11.58 -22.23 -10.94
CA TYR A 32 10.13 -21.99 -10.89
C TYR A 32 9.50 -21.90 -12.27
N GLN A 33 10.10 -21.15 -13.20
CA GLN A 33 9.57 -21.03 -14.56
C GLN A 33 9.58 -22.38 -15.30
N ASN A 34 10.67 -23.14 -15.15
CA ASN A 34 10.77 -24.47 -15.75
C ASN A 34 9.73 -25.44 -15.15
N ALA A 35 9.60 -25.48 -13.82
CA ALA A 35 8.57 -26.27 -13.14
C ALA A 35 7.16 -25.90 -13.63
N MET A 36 6.85 -24.61 -13.75
CA MET A 36 5.55 -24.13 -14.25
C MET A 36 5.27 -24.55 -15.70
N SER A 37 6.30 -24.71 -16.53
CA SER A 37 6.15 -25.18 -17.92
C SER A 37 5.82 -26.68 -18.03
N GLN A 38 6.20 -27.46 -17.02
CA GLN A 38 5.97 -28.90 -16.96
C GLN A 38 4.64 -29.27 -16.29
N ILE A 39 4.02 -28.31 -15.58
CA ILE A 39 2.72 -28.52 -14.94
C ILE A 39 1.62 -28.58 -15.99
N ASN A 40 0.74 -29.58 -15.88
CA ASN A 40 -0.45 -29.68 -16.71
C ASN A 40 -1.28 -28.38 -16.65
N VAL A 41 -1.68 -27.87 -17.82
CA VAL A 41 -2.45 -26.62 -18.00
C VAL A 41 -3.65 -26.53 -17.06
N ARG A 42 -4.28 -27.67 -16.72
CA ARG A 42 -5.38 -27.73 -15.75
C ARG A 42 -4.99 -27.20 -14.37
N HIS A 43 -3.90 -27.70 -13.77
CA HIS A 43 -3.46 -27.22 -12.46
C HIS A 43 -3.03 -25.76 -12.52
N MET A 44 -2.40 -25.35 -13.61
CA MET A 44 -2.02 -23.94 -13.82
C MET A 44 -3.23 -22.99 -13.83
N ASN A 45 -4.30 -23.37 -14.53
CA ASN A 45 -5.53 -22.58 -14.55
C ASN A 45 -6.17 -22.53 -13.16
N TRP A 46 -6.20 -23.66 -12.44
CA TRP A 46 -6.67 -23.70 -11.07
C TRP A 46 -5.85 -22.77 -10.16
N ILE A 47 -4.51 -22.87 -10.18
CA ILE A 47 -3.60 -22.03 -9.40
C ILE A 47 -3.88 -20.54 -9.66
N LYS A 48 -3.98 -20.14 -10.94
CA LYS A 48 -4.29 -18.75 -11.32
C LYS A 48 -5.67 -18.30 -10.82
N SER A 49 -6.68 -19.16 -10.93
CA SER A 49 -8.03 -18.84 -10.46
C SER A 49 -8.09 -18.65 -8.94
N ILE A 50 -7.42 -19.52 -8.18
CA ILE A 50 -7.40 -19.43 -6.72
C ILE A 50 -6.54 -18.24 -6.27
N ALA A 51 -5.43 -17.95 -6.94
CA ALA A 51 -4.63 -16.76 -6.66
C ALA A 51 -5.44 -15.47 -6.90
N LYS A 52 -6.18 -15.40 -8.00
CA LYS A 52 -7.10 -14.30 -8.29
C LYS A 52 -8.17 -14.18 -7.21
N GLU A 53 -8.85 -15.27 -6.90
CA GLU A 53 -9.90 -15.31 -5.86
C GLU A 53 -9.34 -14.91 -4.49
N ALA A 54 -8.13 -15.38 -4.14
CA ALA A 54 -7.45 -15.03 -2.90
C ALA A 54 -7.17 -13.53 -2.80
N ASN A 55 -6.79 -12.90 -3.90
CA ASN A 55 -6.57 -11.46 -3.95
C ASN A 55 -7.85 -10.62 -3.91
N GLU A 56 -8.93 -11.10 -4.53
CA GLU A 56 -10.22 -10.41 -4.58
C GLU A 56 -10.97 -10.53 -3.25
N LYS A 57 -11.06 -11.76 -2.72
CA LYS A 57 -11.81 -12.06 -1.49
C LYS A 57 -10.98 -11.98 -0.22
N ASN A 58 -9.68 -11.66 -0.34
CA ASN A 58 -8.73 -11.69 0.77
C ASN A 58 -8.73 -13.04 1.50
N LEU A 59 -8.71 -14.15 0.74
CA LEU A 59 -8.73 -15.49 1.33
C LEU A 59 -7.56 -15.65 2.30
N SER A 60 -7.84 -16.33 3.40
CA SER A 60 -6.85 -16.81 4.36
C SER A 60 -6.08 -18.01 3.78
N ILE A 61 -4.91 -18.26 4.35
CA ILE A 61 -4.08 -19.40 3.99
C ILE A 61 -4.83 -20.72 4.25
N ASP A 62 -5.65 -20.79 5.29
CA ASP A 62 -6.39 -22.01 5.62
C ASP A 62 -7.53 -22.27 4.63
N GLU A 63 -8.16 -21.22 4.08
CA GLU A 63 -9.10 -21.36 2.97
C GLU A 63 -8.41 -21.81 1.68
N ILE A 64 -7.20 -21.32 1.40
CA ILE A 64 -6.39 -21.79 0.27
C ILE A 64 -6.01 -23.26 0.46
N LYS A 65 -5.60 -23.66 1.67
CA LYS A 65 -5.30 -25.06 2.01
C LYS A 65 -6.51 -25.96 1.81
N LYS A 66 -7.69 -25.54 2.27
CA LYS A 66 -8.94 -26.27 2.08
C LYS A 66 -9.26 -26.46 0.60
N LYS A 67 -9.22 -25.38 -0.18
CA LYS A 67 -9.44 -25.44 -1.64
C LYS A 67 -8.42 -26.35 -2.33
N ALA A 68 -7.16 -26.33 -1.90
CA ALA A 68 -6.13 -27.22 -2.41
C ALA A 68 -6.43 -28.69 -2.07
N ALA A 69 -6.87 -28.99 -0.85
CA ALA A 69 -7.26 -30.34 -0.43
C ALA A 69 -8.45 -30.87 -1.25
N ASP A 70 -9.47 -30.04 -1.46
CA ASP A 70 -10.63 -30.40 -2.27
C ASP A 70 -10.21 -30.71 -3.72
N TYR A 71 -9.31 -29.91 -4.27
CA TYR A 71 -8.78 -30.10 -5.61
C TYR A 71 -7.91 -31.35 -5.74
N THR A 72 -6.99 -31.61 -4.79
CA THR A 72 -6.13 -32.80 -4.83
C THR A 72 -6.92 -34.08 -4.66
N THR A 73 -7.92 -34.11 -3.77
CA THR A 73 -8.83 -35.24 -3.61
C THR A 73 -9.56 -35.56 -4.92
N SER A 74 -9.99 -34.53 -5.66
CA SER A 74 -10.70 -34.72 -6.94
C SER A 74 -9.81 -35.22 -8.08
N GLN A 75 -8.50 -35.03 -7.98
CA GLN A 75 -7.52 -35.37 -9.02
C GLN A 75 -6.64 -36.57 -8.63
N ASP A 76 -6.93 -37.23 -7.50
CA ASP A 76 -6.14 -38.34 -6.94
C ASP A 76 -4.65 -37.98 -6.77
N LEU A 77 -4.39 -36.76 -6.29
CA LEU A 77 -3.03 -36.25 -6.09
C LEU A 77 -2.56 -36.49 -4.65
N SER A 78 -1.25 -36.71 -4.50
CA SER A 78 -0.62 -36.89 -3.19
C SER A 78 -0.69 -35.63 -2.31
N GLU A 79 -0.54 -35.82 -1.00
CA GLU A 79 -0.47 -34.71 -0.03
C GLU A 79 0.70 -33.75 -0.32
N SER A 80 1.84 -34.29 -0.81
CA SER A 80 2.97 -33.45 -1.25
C SER A 80 2.59 -32.51 -2.41
N SER A 81 1.75 -32.99 -3.33
CA SER A 81 1.23 -32.17 -4.42
C SER A 81 0.31 -31.06 -3.90
N GLN A 82 -0.45 -31.32 -2.83
CA GLN A 82 -1.28 -30.32 -2.17
C GLN A 82 -0.42 -29.18 -1.60
N GLU A 83 0.63 -29.50 -0.85
CA GLU A 83 1.55 -28.49 -0.30
C GLU A 83 2.22 -27.68 -1.42
N PHE A 84 2.55 -28.32 -2.55
CA PHE A 84 3.15 -27.66 -3.70
C PHE A 84 2.19 -26.65 -4.33
N LEU A 85 0.94 -27.06 -4.56
CA LEU A 85 -0.11 -26.19 -5.09
C LEU A 85 -0.35 -24.99 -4.17
N ILE A 86 -0.37 -25.18 -2.85
CA ILE A 86 -0.49 -24.10 -1.87
C ILE A 86 0.70 -23.13 -2.01
N GLY A 87 1.92 -23.65 -2.12
CA GLY A 87 3.13 -22.85 -2.32
C GLY A 87 3.07 -22.00 -3.60
N LEU A 88 2.61 -22.58 -4.72
CA LEU A 88 2.48 -21.87 -6.00
C LEU A 88 1.43 -20.76 -5.93
N VAL A 89 0.24 -21.05 -5.39
CA VAL A 89 -0.80 -20.04 -5.17
C VAL A 89 -0.28 -18.93 -4.25
N GLY A 90 0.37 -19.30 -3.14
CA GLY A 90 0.96 -18.37 -2.19
C GLY A 90 1.97 -17.43 -2.86
N LYS A 91 2.85 -17.94 -3.73
CA LYS A 91 3.84 -17.14 -4.44
C LYS A 91 3.20 -16.13 -5.41
N LEU A 92 2.14 -16.53 -6.13
CA LEU A 92 1.41 -15.60 -7.00
C LEU A 92 0.74 -14.49 -6.19
N VAL A 93 0.04 -14.85 -5.10
CA VAL A 93 -0.59 -13.88 -4.20
C VAL A 93 0.46 -12.94 -3.61
N GLN A 94 1.62 -13.45 -3.19
CA GLN A 94 2.73 -12.66 -2.67
C GLN A 94 3.19 -11.57 -3.66
N GLY A 95 3.28 -11.88 -4.95
CA GLY A 95 3.64 -10.91 -5.98
C GLY A 95 2.68 -9.72 -6.02
N ASP A 96 1.38 -10.00 -6.00
CA ASP A 96 0.33 -8.97 -6.03
C ASP A 96 0.29 -8.16 -4.72
N GLN A 97 0.43 -8.83 -3.57
CA GLN A 97 0.48 -8.17 -2.26
C GLN A 97 1.68 -7.22 -2.14
N LYS A 98 2.86 -7.64 -2.64
CA LYS A 98 4.07 -6.79 -2.66
C LYS A 98 3.85 -5.54 -3.50
N SER A 99 3.22 -5.67 -4.66
CA SER A 99 2.87 -4.53 -5.52
C SER A 99 1.92 -3.56 -4.81
N LYS A 100 0.86 -4.07 -4.16
CA LYS A 100 -0.08 -3.26 -3.37
C LYS A 100 0.60 -2.53 -2.20
N ILE A 101 1.48 -3.21 -1.46
CA ILE A 101 2.27 -2.60 -0.38
C ILE A 101 3.13 -1.45 -0.91
N ALA A 102 3.83 -1.66 -2.04
CA ALA A 102 4.64 -0.61 -2.65
C ALA A 102 3.81 0.59 -3.11
N GLN A 103 2.63 0.35 -3.71
CA GLN A 103 1.70 1.41 -4.09
C GLN A 103 1.20 2.21 -2.88
N LEU A 104 0.82 1.52 -1.80
CA LEU A 104 0.39 2.17 -0.56
C LEU A 104 1.52 2.99 0.09
N GLN A 105 2.75 2.47 0.12
CA GLN A 105 3.90 3.23 0.61
C GLN A 105 4.15 4.50 -0.22
N SER A 106 4.09 4.39 -1.55
CA SER A 106 4.29 5.52 -2.45
C SER A 106 3.21 6.61 -2.27
N ALA A 107 1.94 6.20 -2.19
CA ALA A 107 0.85 7.14 -1.97
C ALA A 107 0.89 7.75 -0.55
N LEU A 108 1.32 7.01 0.48
CA LEU A 108 1.52 7.55 1.84
C LEU A 108 2.63 8.61 1.86
N ASN A 109 3.75 8.35 1.18
CA ASN A 109 4.85 9.31 1.05
C ASN A 109 4.41 10.57 0.30
N THR A 110 3.62 10.40 -0.77
CA THR A 110 3.06 11.53 -1.54
C THR A 110 2.11 12.36 -0.67
N LEU A 111 1.24 11.71 0.11
CA LEU A 111 0.33 12.37 1.04
C LEU A 111 1.10 13.16 2.10
N LYS A 112 2.15 12.56 2.69
CA LYS A 112 3.02 13.23 3.67
C LYS A 112 3.69 14.47 3.08
N ASN A 113 4.18 14.39 1.84
CA ASN A 113 4.77 15.53 1.15
C ASN A 113 3.75 16.65 0.89
N GLN A 114 2.53 16.31 0.48
CA GLN A 114 1.45 17.29 0.31
C GLN A 114 1.04 17.93 1.65
N LYS A 115 0.93 17.13 2.72
CA LYS A 115 0.65 17.61 4.08
C LYS A 115 1.68 18.66 4.52
N ASN A 116 2.96 18.35 4.33
CA ASN A 116 4.04 19.29 4.67
C ASN A 116 3.99 20.58 3.85
N LYS A 117 3.66 20.49 2.55
CA LYS A 117 3.45 21.69 1.72
C LYS A 117 2.32 22.56 2.25
N LEU A 118 1.18 21.96 2.61
CA LEU A 118 0.06 22.71 3.19
C LEU A 118 0.41 23.35 4.53
N ILE A 119 1.14 22.65 5.40
CA ILE A 119 1.60 23.21 6.68
C ILE A 119 2.46 24.45 6.44
N ASN A 120 3.43 24.37 5.52
CA ASN A 120 4.29 25.49 5.19
C ASN A 120 3.49 26.67 4.60
N THR A 121 2.54 26.39 3.70
CA THR A 121 1.66 27.42 3.12
C THR A 121 0.76 28.07 4.18
N ILE A 122 0.21 27.30 5.12
CA ILE A 122 -0.57 27.85 6.23
C ILE A 122 0.31 28.76 7.08
N ALA A 123 1.52 28.32 7.44
CA ALA A 123 2.46 29.12 8.21
C ALA A 123 2.86 30.42 7.49
N GLU A 124 3.06 30.38 6.16
CA GLU A 124 3.32 31.55 5.33
C GLU A 124 2.16 32.54 5.30
N LEU A 125 0.91 32.07 5.25
CA LEU A 125 -0.28 32.91 5.27
C LEU A 125 -0.58 33.49 6.66
N GLU A 126 -0.23 32.76 7.73
CA GLU A 126 -0.38 33.21 9.11
C GLU A 126 0.70 34.25 9.49
N ASP A 127 1.84 34.28 8.79
CA ASP A 127 2.86 35.32 8.94
C ASP A 127 2.35 36.66 8.36
N LYS A 128 1.58 37.38 9.19
CA LYS A 128 0.94 38.68 8.89
C LYS A 128 1.90 39.79 8.44
N ARG A 129 3.22 39.57 8.45
CA ARG A 129 4.22 40.55 8.01
C ARG A 129 4.36 40.63 6.49
N LYS A 130 3.87 39.65 5.73
CA LYS A 130 4.04 39.63 4.26
C LYS A 130 2.72 39.97 3.56
N PRO A 131 2.66 41.02 2.73
CA PRO A 131 1.48 41.28 1.92
C PRO A 131 1.27 40.13 0.93
N VAL A 132 0.15 39.42 1.08
CA VAL A 132 -0.21 38.31 0.19
C VAL A 132 -0.79 38.87 -1.10
N THR A 133 -0.14 38.58 -2.23
CA THR A 133 -0.66 38.96 -3.54
C THR A 133 -1.79 38.03 -3.96
N LYS A 134 -2.71 38.53 -4.78
CA LYS A 134 -3.80 37.71 -5.35
C LYS A 134 -3.28 36.48 -6.10
N VAL A 135 -2.15 36.61 -6.80
CA VAL A 135 -1.48 35.50 -7.51
C VAL A 135 -1.04 34.40 -6.53
N HIS A 136 -0.51 34.78 -5.36
CA HIS A 136 -0.15 33.83 -4.33
C HIS A 136 -1.42 33.13 -3.80
N LEU A 137 -2.48 33.89 -3.52
CA LEU A 137 -3.76 33.37 -3.06
C LEU A 137 -4.39 32.35 -4.04
N ASP A 138 -4.32 32.61 -5.33
CA ASP A 138 -4.82 31.71 -6.38
C ASP A 138 -3.96 30.44 -6.48
N SER A 139 -2.64 30.57 -6.30
CA SER A 139 -1.72 29.43 -6.25
C SER A 139 -2.03 28.50 -5.06
N VAL A 140 -2.35 29.10 -3.90
CA VAL A 140 -2.79 28.35 -2.70
C VAL A 140 -4.11 27.62 -2.95
N ARG A 141 -5.08 28.28 -3.60
CA ARG A 141 -6.33 27.63 -3.99
C ARG A 141 -6.10 26.44 -4.89
N LEU A 142 -5.24 26.57 -5.90
CA LEU A 142 -4.90 25.49 -6.80
C LEU A 142 -4.30 24.29 -6.04
N LEU A 143 -3.38 24.56 -5.11
CA LEU A 143 -2.78 23.53 -4.25
C LEU A 143 -3.85 22.80 -3.42
N SER A 144 -4.81 23.53 -2.83
CA SER A 144 -5.90 22.93 -2.04
C SER A 144 -6.80 22.01 -2.87
N VAL A 145 -7.12 22.40 -4.10
CA VAL A 145 -7.93 21.60 -5.03
C VAL A 145 -7.18 20.31 -5.39
N GLN A 146 -5.88 20.43 -5.72
CA GLN A 146 -5.05 19.29 -6.06
C GLN A 146 -4.94 18.28 -4.90
N SER A 147 -4.81 18.76 -3.65
CA SER A 147 -4.77 17.90 -2.46
C SER A 147 -6.08 17.15 -2.26
N ARG A 148 -7.23 17.82 -2.44
CA ARG A 148 -8.55 17.16 -2.33
C ARG A 148 -8.78 16.12 -3.42
N GLU A 149 -8.39 16.42 -4.66
CA GLU A 149 -8.46 15.44 -5.76
C GLU A 149 -7.58 14.22 -5.49
N PHE A 150 -6.40 14.43 -4.90
CA PHE A 150 -5.52 13.33 -4.53
C PHE A 150 -6.13 12.44 -3.43
N VAL A 151 -6.69 13.04 -2.37
CA VAL A 151 -7.40 12.29 -1.31
C VAL A 151 -8.60 11.52 -1.90
N ALA A 152 -9.36 12.14 -2.78
CA ALA A 152 -10.48 11.49 -3.46
C ALA A 152 -10.03 10.25 -4.27
N LYS A 153 -8.92 10.37 -5.01
CA LYS A 153 -8.32 9.25 -5.77
C LYS A 153 -7.83 8.11 -4.88
N ILE A 154 -7.23 8.43 -3.72
CA ILE A 154 -6.81 7.40 -2.75
C ILE A 154 -8.04 6.63 -2.24
N ASN A 155 -9.10 7.35 -1.88
CA ASN A 155 -10.31 6.73 -1.36
C ASN A 155 -11.03 5.88 -2.42
N SER A 156 -11.10 6.35 -3.67
CA SER A 156 -11.75 5.61 -4.76
C SER A 156 -11.01 4.33 -5.15
N ASN A 157 -9.69 4.27 -5.00
CA ASN A 157 -8.91 3.07 -5.34
C ASN A 157 -9.07 1.93 -4.32
N THR A 158 -9.73 2.17 -3.18
CA THR A 158 -9.85 1.15 -2.11
C THR A 158 -11.23 0.48 -2.07
N SER A 159 -12.25 1.14 -2.59
CA SER A 159 -13.57 0.56 -2.82
C SER A 159 -13.64 0.05 -4.27
N GLU A 160 -14.23 -1.12 -4.50
CA GLU A 160 -14.63 -1.60 -5.84
C GLU A 160 -15.13 -0.47 -6.75
N PRO A 161 -14.98 -0.60 -8.09
CA PRO A 161 -15.25 0.46 -9.07
C PRO A 161 -16.73 0.86 -9.09
N ALA A 162 -17.15 1.64 -8.09
CA ALA A 162 -18.34 2.44 -8.16
C ALA A 162 -18.07 3.50 -9.22
N LYS A 163 -18.93 3.55 -10.24
CA LYS A 163 -18.89 4.48 -11.36
C LYS A 163 -18.80 5.93 -10.85
N VAL A 164 -17.58 6.44 -10.65
CA VAL A 164 -17.38 7.85 -10.32
C VAL A 164 -17.67 8.62 -11.61
N ALA A 165 -18.84 9.25 -11.64
CA ALA A 165 -19.22 10.18 -12.69
C ALA A 165 -18.12 11.24 -12.79
N SER A 166 -17.34 11.19 -13.88
CA SER A 166 -16.35 12.18 -14.24
C SER A 166 -17.02 13.53 -14.34
N ARG A 167 -16.99 14.31 -13.26
CA ARG A 167 -17.28 15.74 -13.31
C ARG A 167 -16.11 16.37 -14.06
N ASN A 168 -16.32 16.58 -15.35
CA ASN A 168 -15.43 17.34 -16.22
C ASN A 168 -15.37 18.78 -15.68
N ASN A 169 -14.43 19.03 -14.78
CA ASN A 169 -14.13 20.36 -14.30
C ASN A 169 -13.20 21.02 -15.33
N THR A 170 -13.77 21.50 -16.43
CA THR A 170 -13.04 22.35 -17.38
C THR A 170 -12.67 23.64 -16.66
N VAL A 171 -11.43 23.73 -16.22
CA VAL A 171 -10.80 24.95 -15.73
C VAL A 171 -10.80 25.95 -16.89
N ARG A 172 -11.82 26.80 -16.96
CA ARG A 172 -11.81 27.97 -17.82
C ARG A 172 -10.74 28.91 -17.27
N MET A 173 -9.59 28.96 -17.94
CA MET A 173 -8.54 29.94 -17.71
C MET A 173 -9.14 31.33 -17.98
N ALA A 174 -9.66 31.96 -16.92
CA ALA A 174 -10.14 33.32 -16.99
C ALA A 174 -8.93 34.23 -17.24
N LYS A 175 -9.04 35.05 -18.30
CA LYS A 175 -8.06 36.06 -18.71
C LYS A 175 -7.70 36.93 -17.49
N THR A 176 -6.45 36.83 -17.05
CA THR A 176 -5.89 37.59 -15.93
C THR A 176 -5.66 39.03 -16.35
N GLU A 177 -6.65 39.89 -16.11
CA GLU A 177 -6.38 41.32 -16.00
C GLU A 177 -5.72 41.56 -14.62
N THR A 178 -4.43 41.87 -14.69
CA THR A 178 -3.55 42.16 -13.56
C THR A 178 -4.00 43.43 -12.85
N ILE A 179 -5.01 43.30 -11.99
CA ILE A 179 -5.36 44.34 -11.03
C ILE A 179 -4.63 43.98 -9.73
N ASN A 180 -3.69 44.85 -9.34
CA ASN A 180 -2.86 44.79 -8.13
C ASN A 180 -3.71 45.06 -6.88
N GLN A 181 -4.82 44.33 -6.73
CA GLN A 181 -5.76 44.45 -5.62
C GLN A 181 -5.17 43.73 -4.40
N GLN A 182 -4.95 44.50 -3.33
CA GLN A 182 -4.68 43.94 -2.02
C GLN A 182 -5.85 43.07 -1.58
N VAL A 183 -5.56 41.84 -1.15
CA VAL A 183 -6.56 40.90 -0.66
C VAL A 183 -6.99 41.31 0.75
N THR A 184 -8.29 41.24 1.06
CA THR A 184 -8.80 41.55 2.40
C THR A 184 -8.35 40.49 3.40
N GLN A 185 -8.02 40.90 4.63
CA GLN A 185 -7.61 39.97 5.70
C GLN A 185 -8.66 38.87 5.94
N THR A 186 -9.94 39.21 5.85
CA THR A 186 -11.06 38.27 5.98
C THR A 186 -11.01 37.14 4.94
N ALA A 187 -10.56 37.42 3.71
CA ALA A 187 -10.43 36.41 2.68
C ALA A 187 -9.24 35.48 2.95
N ILE A 188 -8.14 36.00 3.51
CA ILE A 188 -6.99 35.20 3.95
C ILE A 188 -7.40 34.28 5.09
N ASP A 189 -8.07 34.81 6.12
CA ASP A 189 -8.52 34.02 7.28
C ASP A 189 -9.47 32.88 6.85
N GLY A 190 -10.39 33.16 5.92
CA GLY A 190 -11.28 32.15 5.35
C GLY A 190 -10.54 31.05 4.59
N GLN A 191 -9.45 31.39 3.88
CA GLN A 191 -8.61 30.40 3.21
C GLN A 191 -7.79 29.57 4.19
N VAL A 192 -7.17 30.21 5.19
CA VAL A 192 -6.42 29.50 6.25
C VAL A 192 -7.33 28.49 6.95
N PHE A 193 -8.58 28.88 7.27
CA PHE A 193 -9.56 27.97 7.83
C PHE A 193 -9.84 26.75 6.92
N GLN A 194 -10.05 26.97 5.62
CA GLN A 194 -10.28 25.88 4.68
C GLN A 194 -9.03 24.97 4.54
N LEU A 195 -7.83 25.53 4.51
CA LEU A 195 -6.59 24.75 4.44
C LEU A 195 -6.38 23.91 5.71
N LYS A 196 -6.72 24.42 6.90
CA LYS A 196 -6.68 23.65 8.14
C LYS A 196 -7.65 22.48 8.09
N LYS A 197 -8.88 22.71 7.60
CA LYS A 197 -9.85 21.62 7.39
C LYS A 197 -9.34 20.56 6.40
N ASP A 198 -8.73 21.00 5.29
CA ASP A 198 -8.13 20.08 4.31
C ASP A 198 -6.95 19.29 4.94
N LEU A 199 -6.15 19.94 5.80
CA LEU A 199 -5.03 19.34 6.53
C LEU A 199 -5.51 18.26 7.52
N ASP A 200 -6.57 18.53 8.27
CA ASP A 200 -7.17 17.58 9.21
C ASP A 200 -7.67 16.34 8.46
N SER A 201 -8.40 16.52 7.35
CA SER A 201 -8.87 15.43 6.49
C SER A 201 -7.72 14.59 5.90
N MET A 202 -6.60 15.24 5.52
CA MET A 202 -5.40 14.54 5.07
C MET A 202 -4.72 13.77 6.19
N SER A 203 -4.78 14.27 7.44
CA SER A 203 -4.23 13.55 8.60
C SER A 203 -5.00 12.27 8.86
N GLU A 204 -6.35 12.34 8.90
CA GLU A 204 -7.22 11.16 9.05
C GLU A 204 -7.00 10.14 7.93
N THR A 205 -6.89 10.62 6.68
CA THR A 205 -6.60 9.76 5.51
C THR A 205 -5.25 9.08 5.65
N GLY A 206 -4.22 9.81 6.12
CA GLY A 206 -2.88 9.26 6.34
C GLY A 206 -2.83 8.19 7.42
N GLU A 207 -3.56 8.40 8.52
CA GLU A 207 -3.69 7.41 9.60
C GLU A 207 -4.39 6.14 9.10
N SER A 208 -5.52 6.29 8.41
CA SER A 208 -6.24 5.16 7.79
C SER A 208 -5.34 4.38 6.82
N MET A 209 -4.56 5.09 6.00
CA MET A 209 -3.65 4.49 5.05
C MET A 209 -2.47 3.75 5.72
N SER A 210 -1.92 4.31 6.80
CA SER A 210 -0.90 3.66 7.61
C SER A 210 -1.43 2.38 8.24
N LEU A 211 -2.64 2.41 8.80
CA LEU A 211 -3.29 1.21 9.35
C LEU A 211 -3.49 0.14 8.28
N ARG A 212 -3.99 0.52 7.09
CA ARG A 212 -4.13 -0.40 5.97
C ARG A 212 -2.80 -1.01 5.56
N LEU A 213 -1.76 -0.19 5.43
CA LEU A 213 -0.42 -0.65 5.07
C LEU A 213 0.08 -1.69 6.08
N GLN A 214 -0.09 -1.45 7.38
CA GLN A 214 0.28 -2.40 8.42
C GLN A 214 -0.47 -3.72 8.27
N MET A 215 -1.79 -3.70 8.05
CA MET A 215 -2.56 -4.93 7.81
C MET A 215 -2.07 -5.71 6.58
N TYR A 216 -1.73 -5.01 5.50
CA TYR A 216 -1.17 -5.63 4.29
C TYR A 216 0.21 -6.25 4.56
N MET A 217 1.07 -5.57 5.30
CA MET A 217 2.38 -6.10 5.72
C MET A 217 2.25 -7.33 6.62
N ASP A 218 1.30 -7.32 7.57
CA ASP A 218 1.06 -8.46 8.46
C ASP A 218 0.60 -9.69 7.66
N ARG A 219 -0.33 -9.50 6.72
CA ARG A 219 -0.79 -10.56 5.81
C ARG A 219 0.36 -11.09 4.97
N TYR A 220 1.11 -10.20 4.33
CA TYR A 220 2.28 -10.57 3.53
C TYR A 220 3.30 -11.37 4.35
N SER A 221 3.56 -10.97 5.60
CA SER A 221 4.48 -11.68 6.50
C SER A 221 3.99 -13.08 6.85
N LYS A 222 2.68 -13.26 7.10
CA LYS A 222 2.07 -14.57 7.32
C LYS A 222 2.17 -15.48 6.09
N TYR A 223 1.93 -14.93 4.90
CA TYR A 223 2.12 -15.64 3.63
C TYR A 223 3.57 -16.11 3.47
N MET A 224 4.52 -15.21 3.67
CA MET A 224 5.94 -15.52 3.58
C MET A 224 6.39 -16.59 4.56
N SER A 225 5.95 -16.50 5.83
CA SER A 225 6.26 -17.53 6.84
C SER A 225 5.73 -18.91 6.43
N THR A 226 4.49 -18.98 5.96
CA THR A 226 3.89 -20.25 5.51
C THR A 226 4.61 -20.82 4.30
N ILE A 227 4.87 -19.98 3.29
CA ILE A 227 5.59 -20.38 2.07
C ILE A 227 7.00 -20.86 2.41
N SER A 228 7.70 -20.16 3.30
CA SER A 228 9.03 -20.54 3.78
C SER A 228 9.02 -21.91 4.46
N ASN A 229 8.04 -22.16 5.34
CA ASN A 229 7.88 -23.47 5.99
C ASN A 229 7.62 -24.60 4.98
N ILE A 230 6.80 -24.34 3.96
CA ILE A 230 6.53 -25.30 2.87
C ILE A 230 7.81 -25.58 2.07
N PHE A 231 8.55 -24.55 1.65
CA PHE A 231 9.81 -24.73 0.92
C PHE A 231 10.88 -25.44 1.75
N LYS A 232 10.93 -25.17 3.04
CA LYS A 232 11.84 -25.88 3.97
C LYS A 232 11.52 -27.37 4.00
N LYS A 233 10.25 -27.76 4.13
CA LYS A 233 9.84 -29.17 4.04
C LYS A 233 10.25 -29.81 2.72
N PHE A 234 10.03 -29.14 1.59
CA PHE A 234 10.45 -29.65 0.28
C PHE A 234 11.96 -29.88 0.19
N SER A 235 12.75 -28.94 0.72
CA SER A 235 14.21 -29.07 0.77
C SER A 235 14.63 -30.27 1.64
N GLU A 236 14.02 -30.44 2.81
CA GLU A 236 14.28 -31.57 3.72
C GLU A 236 13.91 -32.91 3.07
N THR A 237 12.74 -33.01 2.42
CA THR A 237 12.32 -34.23 1.71
C THR A 237 13.27 -34.55 0.54
N SER A 238 13.66 -33.54 -0.25
CA SER A 238 14.62 -33.73 -1.34
C SER A 238 15.96 -34.26 -0.82
N ASN A 239 16.47 -33.70 0.28
CA ASN A 239 17.72 -34.14 0.89
C ASN A 239 17.62 -35.57 1.41
N ALA A 240 16.50 -35.94 2.05
CA ALA A 240 16.27 -37.30 2.52
C ALA A 240 16.24 -38.32 1.37
N ILE A 241 15.62 -37.98 0.23
CA ILE A 241 15.63 -38.83 -0.97
C ILE A 241 17.06 -39.00 -1.49
N ILE A 242 17.83 -37.92 -1.61
CA ILE A 242 19.23 -37.98 -2.08
C ILE A 242 20.10 -38.82 -1.15
N GLN A 243 19.89 -38.74 0.17
CA GLN A 243 20.63 -39.53 1.15
C GLN A 243 20.34 -41.03 1.01
N ASN A 244 19.09 -41.42 0.76
CA ASN A 244 18.71 -42.83 0.58
C ASN A 244 19.18 -43.42 -0.76
N LEU A 245 19.57 -42.58 -1.73
CA LEU A 245 20.10 -43.01 -3.03
C LEU A 245 21.62 -43.21 -3.04
N LYS A 246 22.33 -42.79 -1.99
CA LYS A 246 23.77 -42.99 -1.82
C LYS A 246 24.07 -44.26 -1.05
#